data_AF-A0A151MRB8-F1
#
_entry.id   AF-A0A151MRB8-F1
#
_cell.length_a   1.000
_cell.length_b   1.000
_cell.length_c   1.000
_cell.angle_alpha   90.00
_cell.angle_beta   90.00
_cell.angle_gamma   90.00
#
_symmetry.space_group_name_H-M   'P 1'
#
loop_
_entity.id
_entity.type
_entity.pdbx_description
1 polymer ?
#
loop_
_entity_poly.entity_id
_entity_poly.type
_entity_poly.pdbx_seq_one_letter_code
_entity_poly.pdbx_strand_id
1 'polypeptide(L)'
;MLTITDFINILHRYYRSPLVQIYEIEQHKIETWREVYLQGSCKPLVFISPNNSLFDAVYSLIKHKIHRLPVIEPVSGDVLHILTHKRLLKFLHIFEAYM
;
A
#
# COMPACT_ATOMS: atom_id res chain seq x y z
N MET A 1 1.42 -4.51 -1.27
CA MET A 1 1.20 -3.43 -2.27
C MET A 1 2.51 -2.67 -2.44
N LEU A 2 2.90 -2.26 -3.64
CA LEU A 2 4.13 -1.45 -3.82
C LEU A 2 3.82 0.03 -3.49
N THR A 3 4.65 0.63 -2.66
CA THR A 3 4.48 1.96 -2.08
C THR A 3 5.82 2.68 -1.95
N ILE A 4 5.76 3.95 -1.54
CA ILE A 4 6.96 4.75 -1.25
C ILE A 4 7.78 4.12 -0.12
N THR A 5 7.15 3.45 0.86
CA THR A 5 7.86 2.72 1.92
C THR A 5 8.76 1.64 1.34
N ASP A 6 8.31 0.92 0.32
CA ASP A 6 9.14 -0.07 -0.37
C ASP A 6 10.35 0.59 -1.03
N PHE A 7 10.16 1.74 -1.69
CA PHE A 7 11.26 2.51 -2.28
C PHE A 7 12.28 2.98 -1.24
N ILE A 8 11.83 3.48 -0.08
CA ILE A 8 12.71 3.85 1.04
C ILE A 8 13.52 2.64 1.52
N ASN A 9 12.88 1.48 1.67
CA ASN A 9 13.55 0.25 2.11
C ASN A 9 14.57 -0.23 1.07
N ILE A 10 14.26 -0.11 -0.22
CA ILE A 10 15.17 -0.44 -1.33
C ILE A 10 16.41 0.46 -1.26
N LEU A 11 16.22 1.77 -1.17
CA LEU A 11 17.33 2.72 -1.07
C LEU A 11 18.18 2.42 0.16
N HIS A 12 17.58 2.25 1.34
CA HIS A 12 18.31 1.97 2.57
C HIS A 12 19.12 0.66 2.50
N ARG A 13 18.63 -0.35 1.76
CA ARG A 13 19.30 -1.64 1.65
C ARG A 13 20.51 -1.63 0.72
N TYR A 14 20.44 -0.88 -0.38
CA TYR A 14 21.47 -0.91 -1.43
C TYR A 14 22.35 0.34 -1.45
N TYR A 15 21.95 1.41 -0.78
CA TYR A 15 22.81 2.58 -0.59
C TYR A 15 24.04 2.21 0.24
N ARG A 16 25.23 2.48 -0.31
CA ARG A 16 26.51 2.29 0.38
C ARG A 16 27.26 3.59 0.61
N SER A 17 27.37 4.43 -0.41
CA SER A 17 28.16 5.67 -0.40
C SER A 17 27.63 6.63 -1.46
N PRO A 18 27.73 7.96 -1.27
CA PRO A 18 27.30 8.93 -2.27
C PRO A 18 28.10 8.88 -3.58
N LEU A 19 29.29 8.25 -3.56
CA LEU A 19 30.17 8.14 -4.73
C LEU A 19 29.90 6.91 -5.60
N VAL A 20 29.02 6.01 -5.15
CA VAL A 20 28.72 4.73 -5.83
C VAL A 20 27.27 4.73 -6.26
N GLN A 21 27.04 4.56 -7.57
CA GLN A 21 25.70 4.40 -8.10
C GLN A 21 25.12 3.03 -7.69
N ILE A 22 23.80 3.00 -7.48
CA ILE A 22 23.09 1.79 -7.06
C ILE A 22 22.63 1.00 -8.29
N TYR A 23 23.56 0.29 -8.95
CA TYR A 23 23.28 -0.48 -10.17
C TYR A 23 22.25 -1.59 -9.96
N GLU A 24 22.17 -2.14 -8.75
CA GLU A 24 21.25 -3.23 -8.42
C GLU A 24 19.79 -2.79 -8.57
N ILE A 25 19.45 -1.51 -8.36
CA ILE A 25 18.08 -1.01 -8.50
C ILE A 25 17.57 -1.14 -9.93
N GLU A 26 18.43 -0.89 -10.91
CA GLU A 26 18.06 -0.94 -12.34
C GLU A 26 17.87 -2.37 -12.85
N GLN A 27 18.49 -3.36 -12.20
CA GLN A 27 18.45 -4.76 -12.64
C GLN A 27 17.29 -5.57 -12.05
N HIS A 28 16.77 -5.17 -10.89
CA HIS A 28 15.73 -5.95 -10.20
C HIS A 28 14.31 -5.63 -10.72
N LYS A 29 13.44 -6.65 -10.72
CA LYS A 29 12.00 -6.52 -10.98
C LYS A 29 11.25 -6.45 -9.64
N ILE A 30 10.01 -5.92 -9.64
CA ILE A 30 9.16 -5.86 -8.43
C ILE A 30 9.01 -7.23 -7.76
N GLU A 31 8.94 -8.29 -8.57
CA GLU A 31 8.88 -9.68 -8.11
C GLU A 31 10.13 -10.08 -7.32
N THR A 32 11.32 -9.91 -7.89
CA THR A 32 12.58 -10.28 -7.23
C THR A 32 12.83 -9.43 -5.97
N TRP A 33 12.41 -8.16 -5.98
CA TRP A 33 12.42 -7.31 -4.78
C TRP A 33 11.59 -7.87 -3.64
N ARG A 34 10.38 -8.36 -3.94
CA ARG A 34 9.50 -8.94 -2.92
C ARG A 34 10.11 -10.19 -2.31
N GLU A 35 10.75 -11.04 -3.11
CA GLU A 35 11.42 -12.24 -2.59
C GLU A 35 12.55 -11.89 -1.62
N VAL A 36 13.43 -10.96 -2.02
CA VAL A 36 14.57 -10.51 -1.21
C VAL A 36 14.13 -9.83 0.09
N TYR A 37 13.08 -9.00 0.03
CA TYR A 37 12.60 -8.23 1.19
C TYR A 37 11.76 -9.09 2.13
N LEU A 38 10.87 -9.92 1.60
CA LEU A 38 9.95 -10.68 2.43
C LEU A 38 10.62 -11.88 3.09
N GLN A 39 11.76 -12.38 2.59
CA GLN A 39 12.54 -13.48 3.20
C GLN A 39 11.65 -14.68 3.62
N GLY A 40 10.61 -14.98 2.83
CA GLY A 40 9.64 -16.04 3.13
C GLY A 40 8.44 -15.63 4.01
N SER A 41 8.45 -14.44 4.61
CA SER A 41 7.28 -13.88 5.31
C SER A 41 6.27 -13.29 4.32
N CYS A 42 5.34 -14.12 3.84
CA CYS A 42 4.23 -13.64 3.01
C CYS A 42 3.27 -12.83 3.88
N LYS A 43 3.32 -11.50 3.80
CA LYS A 43 2.25 -10.65 4.33
C LYS A 43 1.12 -10.63 3.29
N PRO A 44 -0.03 -11.28 3.55
CA PRO A 44 -1.12 -11.32 2.58
C PRO A 44 -1.61 -9.89 2.31
N LEU A 45 -2.02 -9.65 1.06
CA LEU A 45 -2.61 -8.37 0.68
C LEU A 45 -3.93 -8.19 1.44
N VAL A 46 -4.03 -7.12 2.21
CA VAL A 46 -5.28 -6.70 2.85
C VAL A 46 -6.06 -5.86 1.84
N PHE A 47 -7.31 -6.21 1.60
CA PHE A 47 -8.23 -5.51 0.69
C PHE A 47 -9.64 -5.46 1.30
N ILE A 48 -10.54 -4.72 0.67
CA ILE A 48 -11.94 -4.60 1.07
C ILE A 48 -12.87 -4.65 -0.14
N SER A 49 -14.10 -5.16 0.00
CA SER A 49 -15.12 -5.11 -1.04
C SER A 49 -15.76 -3.71 -1.11
N PRO A 50 -16.20 -3.25 -2.29
CA PRO A 50 -16.97 -2.01 -2.40
C PRO A 50 -18.28 -2.02 -1.58
N ASN A 51 -18.81 -3.20 -1.25
CA ASN A 51 -20.04 -3.35 -0.47
C ASN A 51 -19.81 -3.29 1.06
N ASN A 52 -18.56 -3.24 1.53
CA ASN A 52 -18.28 -3.08 2.96
C ASN A 52 -18.42 -1.62 3.41
N SER A 53 -18.60 -1.42 4.72
CA SER A 53 -18.78 -0.08 5.27
C SER A 53 -17.47 0.72 5.30
N LEU A 54 -17.59 2.05 5.34
CA LEU A 54 -16.43 2.93 5.57
C LEU A 54 -15.79 2.70 6.95
N PHE A 55 -16.57 2.27 7.94
CA PHE A 55 -16.06 1.90 9.26
C PHE A 55 -15.09 0.71 9.15
N ASP A 56 -15.48 -0.34 8.42
CA ASP A 56 -14.62 -1.51 8.18
C ASP A 56 -13.32 -1.11 7.45
N ALA A 57 -13.42 -0.18 6.50
CA ALA A 57 -12.24 0.35 5.80
C ALA A 57 -11.27 1.07 6.76
N VAL A 58 -11.78 1.97 7.61
CA VAL A 58 -10.97 2.68 8.63
C VAL A 58 -10.37 1.68 9.62
N TYR A 59 -11.17 0.75 10.12
CA TYR A 59 -10.72 -0.27 11.07
C TYR A 59 -9.61 -1.14 10.48
N SER A 60 -9.75 -1.57 9.22
CA SER A 60 -8.73 -2.35 8.51
C SER A 60 -7.42 -1.58 8.34
N LEU A 61 -7.49 -0.31 7.96
CA LEU A 61 -6.31 0.57 7.85
C LEU A 61 -5.55 0.65 9.18
N ILE A 62 -6.25 0.81 10.31
CA ILE A 62 -5.65 0.92 11.64
C ILE A 62 -5.09 -0.42 12.11
N LYS A 63 -5.91 -1.49 12.05
CA LYS A 63 -5.55 -2.83 12.54
C LYS A 63 -4.30 -3.37 11.86
N HIS A 64 -4.21 -3.21 10.54
CA HIS A 64 -3.08 -3.72 9.76
C HIS A 64 -1.93 -2.72 9.66
N LYS A 65 -2.06 -1.52 10.27
CA LYS A 65 -1.06 -0.44 10.24
C LYS A 65 -0.65 -0.09 8.80
N ILE A 66 -1.64 0.02 7.92
CA ILE A 66 -1.46 0.34 6.50
C ILE A 66 -2.05 1.71 6.17
N HIS A 67 -1.47 2.37 5.17
CA HIS A 67 -1.90 3.70 4.73
C HIS A 67 -2.78 3.68 3.48
N ARG A 68 -2.81 2.54 2.79
CA ARG A 68 -3.44 2.36 1.50
C ARG A 68 -4.18 1.02 1.50
N LEU A 69 -5.49 1.08 1.32
CA LEU A 69 -6.38 -0.08 1.32
C LEU A 69 -7.03 -0.21 -0.06
N PRO A 70 -6.67 -1.23 -0.87
CA PRO A 70 -7.32 -1.46 -2.14
C PRO A 70 -8.77 -1.93 -1.95
N VAL A 71 -9.66 -1.36 -2.76
CA VAL A 71 -11.05 -1.78 -2.93
C VAL A 71 -11.09 -2.69 -4.15
N ILE A 72 -11.49 -3.94 -3.95
CA ILE A 72 -11.48 -4.98 -4.97
C ILE A 72 -12.88 -5.55 -5.10
N GLU A 73 -13.39 -5.68 -6.33
CA GLU A 73 -14.65 -6.36 -6.58
C GLU A 73 -14.47 -7.88 -6.42
N PRO A 74 -15.13 -8.54 -5.46
CA PRO A 74 -14.93 -9.96 -5.20
C PRO A 74 -15.30 -10.88 -6.36
N VAL A 75 -16.24 -10.49 -7.23
CA VAL A 75 -16.68 -11.36 -8.34
C VAL A 75 -15.71 -11.34 -9.51
N SER A 76 -15.32 -10.16 -9.98
CA SER A 76 -14.41 -10.03 -11.14
C SER A 76 -12.93 -10.03 -10.75
N GLY A 77 -12.61 -9.68 -9.50
CA GLY A 77 -11.24 -9.45 -9.04
C GLY A 77 -10.66 -8.08 -9.44
N ASP A 78 -11.49 -7.20 -10.01
CA ASP A 78 -11.03 -5.89 -10.47
C ASP A 78 -10.65 -4.98 -9.31
N VAL A 79 -9.54 -4.25 -9.48
CA VAL A 79 -9.13 -3.21 -8.54
C VAL A 79 -9.88 -1.92 -8.86
N LEU A 80 -10.92 -1.62 -8.09
CA LEU A 80 -11.78 -0.48 -8.31
C LEU A 80 -11.14 0.83 -7.85
N HIS A 81 -10.52 0.83 -6.66
CA HIS A 81 -9.97 2.04 -6.07
C HIS A 81 -8.92 1.77 -4.99
N ILE A 82 -8.13 2.78 -4.60
CA ILE A 82 -7.23 2.74 -3.44
C ILE A 82 -7.67 3.79 -2.42
N LEU A 83 -8.20 3.32 -1.29
CA LEU A 83 -8.57 4.16 -0.15
C LEU A 83 -7.34 4.57 0.65
N THR A 84 -7.36 5.82 1.13
CA THR A 84 -6.33 6.39 1.99
C THR A 84 -6.98 7.16 3.12
N HIS A 85 -6.27 7.26 4.25
CA HIS A 85 -6.70 8.09 5.40
C HIS A 85 -7.10 9.50 4.98
N LYS A 86 -6.29 10.15 4.13
CA LYS A 86 -6.55 11.51 3.63
C LYS A 86 -7.88 11.63 2.88
N ARG A 87 -8.23 10.65 2.04
CA ARG A 87 -9.49 10.68 1.27
C ARG A 87 -10.70 10.46 2.17
N LEU A 88 -10.59 9.54 3.14
CA LEU A 88 -11.65 9.27 4.11
C LEU A 88 -11.91 10.51 4.99
N LEU A 89 -10.86 11.14 5.51
CA LEU A 89 -10.99 12.38 6.29
C LEU A 89 -11.58 13.52 5.46
N LYS A 90 -11.14 13.68 4.20
CA LYS A 90 -11.72 14.69 3.30
C LYS A 90 -13.21 14.43 3.03
N PHE A 91 -13.59 13.16 2.85
CA PHE A 91 -14.99 12.79 2.66
C PHE A 91 -15.83 13.15 3.90
N LEU A 92 -15.37 12.80 5.10
CA LEU A 92 -16.07 13.12 6.35
C LEU A 92 -16.23 14.63 6.54
N HIS A 93 -15.16 15.40 6.31
CA HIS A 93 -15.19 16.86 6.44
C HIS A 93 -16.18 17.52 5.47
N ILE A 94 -16.21 17.04 4.22
CA ILE A 94 -17.16 17.51 3.22
C ILE A 94 -18.58 17.13 3.64
N PHE A 95 -18.80 15.88 4.02
CA PHE A 95 -20.13 15.36 4.36
C PHE A 95 -20.75 16.10 5.56
N GLU A 96 -19.95 16.42 6.58
CA GLU A 96 -20.39 17.23 7.73
C GLU A 96 -20.77 18.66 7.33
N ALA A 97 -20.06 19.27 6.38
CA ALA A 97 -20.35 20.63 5.91
C ALA A 97 -21.64 20.74 5.05
N TYR A 98 -22.17 19.61 4.57
CA TYR A 98 -23.40 19.55 3.76
C TYR A 98 -24.62 19.02 4.53
N MET A 99 -24.50 18.78 5.84
CA MET A 99 -25.64 18.53 6.75
C MET A 99 -25.92 19.76 7.60
#